data_AF-A0A2E9EC52-F1
#
_entry.id   AF-A0A2E9EC52-F1
#
_cell.length_a   1.000
_cell.length_b   1.000
_cell.length_c   1.000
_cell.angle_alpha   90.00
_cell.angle_beta   90.00
_cell.angle_gamma   90.00
#
_symmetry.space_group_name_H-M   'P 1'
#
loop_
_entity.id
_entity.type
_entity.pdbx_description
1 polymer ?
#
loop_
_entity_poly.entity_id
_entity_poly.type
_entity_poly.pdbx_seq_one_letter_code
_entity_poly.pdbx_strand_id
1 'polypeptide(L)'
;MGMVLNTNIPSIQAQRALGESRKEMELAMERLSTGSRINSAGDDAAGLAIVERMNTQIRGLNQATRNANDGIALIKTVENALVEVTGMLQRMRELAVQSASDTYTATERAFADNEVGSLQLEISRVSLNTRYNGAQVLNGSFSAKSLQVGTEAGETIDFSIGNIESTQLGAYAIDGVTTTAVASSSTATDPTNAAVDADDITITS
;
A
#
# COMPACT_ATOMS: atom_id res chain seq x y z
N MET A 1 -35.67 -42.75 64.92
CA MET A 1 -35.96 -42.17 63.59
C MET A 1 -37.38 -42.55 63.23
N GLY A 2 -38.28 -41.58 63.12
CA GLY A 2 -39.70 -41.84 62.84
C GLY A 2 -39.91 -42.21 61.38
N MET A 3 -40.61 -43.31 61.11
CA MET A 3 -41.10 -43.61 59.77
C MET A 3 -42.20 -42.62 59.42
N VAL A 4 -41.88 -41.65 58.56
CA VAL A 4 -42.86 -40.73 57.99
C VAL A 4 -43.34 -41.33 56.67
N LEU A 5 -44.55 -41.87 56.65
CA LEU A 5 -45.13 -42.56 55.48
C LEU A 5 -45.40 -41.64 54.27
N ASN A 6 -45.53 -40.33 54.51
CA ASN A 6 -45.86 -39.35 53.46
C ASN A 6 -44.63 -38.77 52.73
N THR A 7 -43.44 -38.84 53.31
CA THR A 7 -42.20 -38.29 52.73
C THR A 7 -41.08 -39.31 52.85
N ASN A 8 -40.79 -40.00 51.76
CA ASN A 8 -39.74 -41.00 51.67
C ASN A 8 -38.37 -40.34 51.42
N ILE A 9 -37.66 -40.04 52.50
CA ILE A 9 -36.35 -39.36 52.49
C ILE A 9 -35.29 -40.11 51.63
N PRO A 10 -35.10 -41.43 51.73
CA PRO A 10 -34.11 -42.12 50.89
C PRO A 10 -34.47 -42.09 49.39
N SER A 11 -35.76 -42.16 49.03
CA SER A 11 -36.17 -41.97 47.63
C SER A 11 -35.92 -40.55 47.12
N ILE A 12 -36.15 -39.52 47.93
CA ILE A 12 -35.86 -38.12 47.58
C ILE A 12 -34.34 -37.92 47.40
N GLN A 13 -33.51 -38.53 48.26
CA GLN A 13 -32.06 -38.47 48.13
C GLN A 13 -31.57 -39.16 46.84
N ALA A 14 -32.12 -40.34 46.51
CA ALA A 14 -31.82 -41.04 45.26
C ALA A 14 -32.23 -40.23 44.03
N GLN A 15 -33.40 -39.58 44.05
CA GLN A 15 -33.85 -38.69 42.98
C GLN A 15 -32.95 -37.46 42.82
N ARG A 16 -32.47 -36.86 43.93
CA ARG A 16 -31.52 -35.75 43.88
C ARG A 16 -30.18 -36.16 43.26
N ALA A 17 -29.63 -37.29 43.68
CA ALA A 17 -28.38 -37.83 43.12
C ALA A 17 -28.51 -38.18 41.63
N LEU A 18 -29.65 -38.76 41.22
CA LEU A 18 -29.95 -38.99 39.80
C LEU A 18 -30.06 -37.68 39.01
N GLY A 19 -30.64 -36.63 39.59
CA GLY A 19 -30.71 -35.31 38.97
C GLY A 19 -29.33 -34.68 38.74
N GLU A 20 -28.43 -34.81 39.72
CA GLU A 20 -27.04 -34.35 39.60
C GLU A 20 -26.26 -35.13 38.52
N SER A 21 -26.36 -36.46 38.52
CA SER A 21 -25.72 -37.31 37.50
C SER A 21 -26.22 -37.03 36.08
N ARG A 22 -27.53 -36.76 35.91
CA ARG A 22 -28.08 -36.35 34.60
C ARG A 22 -27.48 -35.03 34.13
N LYS A 23 -27.35 -34.04 35.02
CA LYS A 23 -26.76 -32.74 34.69
C LYS A 23 -25.29 -32.85 34.29
N GLU A 24 -24.51 -33.67 34.99
CA GLU A 24 -23.11 -33.94 34.60
C GLU A 24 -23.00 -34.64 33.24
N MET A 25 -23.88 -35.62 32.98
CA MET A 25 -23.93 -36.31 31.69
C MET A 25 -24.32 -35.38 30.54
N GLU A 26 -25.31 -34.51 30.73
CA GLU A 26 -25.71 -33.50 29.74
C GLU A 26 -24.55 -32.57 29.40
N LEU A 27 -23.81 -32.09 30.41
CA LEU A 27 -22.65 -31.23 30.24
C LEU A 27 -21.48 -31.96 29.56
N ALA A 28 -21.25 -33.23 29.88
CA ALA A 28 -20.26 -34.05 29.19
C ALA A 28 -20.63 -34.27 27.71
N MET A 29 -21.91 -34.49 27.40
CA MET A 29 -22.40 -34.63 26.03
C MET A 29 -22.28 -33.31 25.25
N GLU A 30 -22.55 -32.17 25.90
CA GLU A 30 -22.36 -30.84 25.29
C GLU A 30 -20.88 -30.58 24.95
N ARG A 31 -19.97 -30.85 25.89
CA ARG A 31 -18.52 -30.75 25.66
C ARG A 31 -18.02 -31.71 24.58
N LEU A 32 -18.56 -32.92 24.53
CA LEU A 32 -18.21 -33.90 23.49
C LEU A 32 -18.69 -33.44 22.11
N SER A 33 -19.92 -32.94 22.02
CA SER A 33 -20.51 -32.48 20.75
C SER A 33 -19.84 -31.22 20.20
N THR A 34 -19.42 -30.33 21.08
CA THR A 34 -18.74 -29.07 20.71
C THR A 34 -17.22 -29.23 20.58
N GLY A 35 -16.65 -30.29 21.16
CA GLY A 35 -15.22 -30.46 21.34
C GLY A 35 -14.58 -29.40 22.25
N SER A 36 -15.38 -28.56 22.90
CA SER A 36 -14.92 -27.42 23.68
C SER A 36 -15.17 -27.66 25.16
N ARG A 37 -14.16 -27.39 25.99
CA ARG A 37 -14.28 -27.56 27.44
C ARG A 37 -15.17 -26.49 28.07
N ILE A 38 -15.15 -25.27 27.53
CA ILE A 38 -15.89 -24.11 28.05
C ILE A 38 -16.96 -23.75 27.02
N ASN A 39 -18.22 -24.06 27.31
CA ASN A 39 -19.35 -23.79 26.40
C ASN A 39 -20.24 -22.63 26.88
N SER A 40 -20.17 -22.26 28.15
CA SER A 40 -20.98 -21.19 28.75
C SER A 40 -20.20 -20.41 29.80
N ALA A 41 -20.56 -19.13 29.99
CA ALA A 41 -19.99 -18.25 31.01
C ALA A 41 -20.23 -18.77 32.44
N GLY A 42 -21.22 -19.66 32.62
CA GLY A 42 -21.50 -20.30 33.92
C GLY A 42 -20.51 -21.40 34.31
N ASP A 43 -19.72 -21.91 33.38
CA ASP A 43 -18.72 -22.98 33.60
C ASP A 43 -17.36 -22.39 34.01
N ASP A 44 -16.88 -21.39 33.26
CA ASP A 44 -15.68 -20.61 33.57
C ASP A 44 -15.74 -19.23 32.90
N ALA A 45 -16.17 -18.21 33.65
CA ALA A 45 -16.29 -16.84 33.13
C ALA A 45 -14.93 -16.24 32.73
N ALA A 46 -13.86 -16.55 33.48
CA ALA A 46 -12.53 -16.01 33.20
C ALA A 46 -11.89 -16.72 31.99
N GLY A 47 -12.04 -18.05 31.91
CA GLY A 47 -11.60 -18.83 30.76
C GLY A 47 -12.33 -18.46 29.48
N LEU A 48 -13.66 -18.26 29.53
CA LEU A 48 -14.44 -17.79 28.39
C LEU A 48 -13.95 -16.41 27.91
N ALA A 49 -13.72 -15.46 28.81
CA ALA A 49 -13.24 -14.13 28.44
C ALA A 49 -11.87 -14.16 27.73
N ILE A 50 -10.97 -15.06 28.14
CA ILE A 50 -9.67 -15.25 27.46
C ILE A 50 -9.88 -15.85 26.06
N VAL A 51 -10.74 -16.87 25.94
CA VAL A 51 -11.07 -17.51 24.66
C VAL A 51 -11.73 -16.53 23.70
N GLU A 52 -12.65 -15.69 24.17
CA GLU A 52 -13.27 -14.64 23.37
C GLU A 52 -12.25 -13.61 22.89
N ARG A 53 -11.34 -13.17 23.76
CA ARG A 53 -10.25 -12.27 23.38
C ARG A 53 -9.35 -12.91 22.31
N MET A 54 -8.97 -14.17 22.47
CA MET A 54 -8.19 -14.90 21.46
C MET A 54 -8.98 -15.03 20.15
N ASN A 55 -10.28 -15.32 20.19
CA ASN A 55 -11.14 -15.38 19.00
C ASN A 55 -11.28 -14.02 18.31
N THR A 56 -11.35 -12.91 19.06
CA THR A 56 -11.32 -11.57 18.46
C THR A 56 -9.97 -11.29 17.80
N GLN A 57 -8.87 -11.70 18.43
CA GLN A 57 -7.53 -11.53 17.88
C GLN A 57 -7.35 -12.36 16.60
N ILE A 58 -7.77 -13.63 16.59
CA ILE A 58 -7.73 -14.49 15.40
C ILE A 58 -8.54 -13.88 14.25
N ARG A 59 -9.76 -13.38 14.53
CA ARG A 59 -10.57 -12.70 13.51
C ARG A 59 -9.91 -11.43 13.00
N GLY A 60 -9.28 -10.65 13.89
CA GLY A 60 -8.50 -9.47 13.53
C GLY A 60 -7.30 -9.82 12.64
N LEU A 61 -6.51 -10.83 13.00
CA LEU A 61 -5.35 -11.29 12.22
C LEU A 61 -5.75 -11.83 10.84
N ASN A 62 -6.88 -12.54 10.75
CA ASN A 62 -7.41 -12.98 9.47
C ASN A 62 -7.77 -11.80 8.56
N GLN A 63 -8.39 -10.75 9.12
CA GLN A 63 -8.65 -9.53 8.36
C GLN A 63 -7.35 -8.81 7.98
N ALA A 64 -6.41 -8.72 8.91
CA ALA A 64 -5.12 -8.11 8.68
C ALA A 64 -4.32 -8.80 7.55
N THR A 65 -4.39 -10.14 7.48
CA THR A 65 -3.81 -10.92 6.39
C THR A 65 -4.48 -10.60 5.05
N ARG A 66 -5.81 -10.43 5.02
CA ARG A 66 -6.51 -9.99 3.81
C ARG A 66 -6.06 -8.58 3.39
N ASN A 67 -6.00 -7.65 4.32
CA ASN A 67 -5.51 -6.28 4.05
C ASN A 67 -4.08 -6.31 3.49
N ALA A 68 -3.18 -7.11 4.08
CA ALA A 68 -1.81 -7.27 3.61
C ALA A 68 -1.77 -7.80 2.16
N ASN A 69 -2.60 -8.79 1.83
CA ASN A 69 -2.70 -9.32 0.48
C ASN A 69 -3.24 -8.28 -0.53
N ASP A 70 -4.19 -7.43 -0.13
CA ASP A 70 -4.66 -6.32 -0.95
C ASP A 70 -3.53 -5.30 -1.21
N GLY A 71 -2.73 -5.00 -0.18
CA GLY A 71 -1.52 -4.18 -0.31
C GLY A 71 -0.50 -4.78 -1.30
N ILE A 72 -0.26 -6.10 -1.23
CA ILE A 72 0.62 -6.81 -2.17
C ILE A 72 0.06 -6.73 -3.59
N ALA A 73 -1.24 -6.91 -3.78
CA ALA A 73 -1.87 -6.82 -5.10
C ALA A 73 -1.77 -5.40 -5.70
N LEU A 74 -1.93 -4.38 -4.85
CA LEU A 74 -1.72 -2.98 -5.24
C LEU A 74 -0.28 -2.73 -5.68
N ILE A 75 0.71 -3.16 -4.87
CA ILE A 75 2.13 -2.97 -5.20
C ILE A 75 2.51 -3.71 -6.48
N LYS A 76 2.02 -4.94 -6.70
CA LYS A 76 2.27 -5.66 -7.95
C LYS A 76 1.71 -4.94 -9.18
N THR A 77 0.54 -4.33 -9.05
CA THR A 77 -0.06 -3.55 -10.13
C THR A 77 0.81 -2.33 -10.47
N VAL A 78 1.30 -1.65 -9.44
CA VAL A 78 2.23 -0.51 -9.55
C VAL A 78 3.55 -0.94 -10.15
N GLU A 79 4.13 -2.06 -9.70
CA GLU A 79 5.39 -2.61 -10.18
C GLU A 79 5.32 -2.96 -11.67
N ASN A 80 4.24 -3.62 -12.12
CA ASN A 80 4.05 -3.93 -13.53
C ASN A 80 3.98 -2.67 -14.40
N ALA A 81 3.26 -1.64 -13.93
CA ALA A 81 3.20 -0.36 -14.64
C ALA A 81 4.57 0.35 -14.68
N LEU A 82 5.34 0.25 -13.60
CA LEU A 82 6.70 0.79 -13.53
C LEU A 82 7.66 0.06 -14.46
N VAL A 83 7.53 -1.26 -14.64
CA VAL A 83 8.35 -2.01 -15.61
C VAL A 83 8.15 -1.45 -17.03
N GLU A 84 6.91 -1.19 -17.44
CA GLU A 84 6.62 -0.56 -18.74
C GLU A 84 7.25 0.84 -18.86
N VAL A 85 7.12 1.67 -17.81
CA VAL A 85 7.76 2.99 -17.78
C VAL A 85 9.28 2.90 -17.88
N THR A 86 9.91 1.95 -17.16
CA THR A 86 11.36 1.76 -17.24
C THR A 86 11.82 1.31 -18.62
N GLY A 87 11.04 0.49 -19.32
CA GLY A 87 11.32 0.11 -20.71
C GLY A 87 11.26 1.31 -21.66
N MET A 88 10.25 2.17 -21.51
CA MET A 88 10.13 3.42 -22.28
C MET A 88 11.28 4.38 -22.00
N LEU A 89 11.70 4.54 -20.74
CA LEU A 89 12.85 5.37 -20.38
C LEU A 89 14.17 4.83 -20.94
N GLN A 90 14.34 3.51 -20.95
CA GLN A 90 15.50 2.88 -21.61
C GLN A 90 15.50 3.17 -23.12
N ARG A 91 14.33 3.07 -23.76
CA ARG A 91 14.18 3.44 -25.19
C ARG A 91 14.49 4.91 -25.45
N MET A 92 13.99 5.82 -24.61
CA MET A 92 14.34 7.25 -24.69
C MET A 92 15.85 7.47 -24.56
N ARG A 93 16.52 6.75 -23.65
CA ARG A 93 17.98 6.82 -23.51
C ARG A 93 18.70 6.34 -24.76
N GLU A 94 18.24 5.26 -25.39
CA GLU A 94 18.80 4.79 -26.66
C GLU A 94 18.69 5.85 -27.75
N LEU A 95 17.51 6.49 -27.88
CA LEU A 95 17.27 7.56 -28.83
C LEU A 95 18.15 8.80 -28.56
N ALA A 96 18.36 9.16 -27.29
CA ALA A 96 19.24 10.25 -26.90
C ALA A 96 20.72 9.99 -27.23
N VAL A 97 21.20 8.76 -26.98
CA VAL A 97 22.57 8.37 -27.36
C VAL A 97 22.72 8.29 -28.88
N GLN A 98 21.66 7.86 -29.58
CA GLN A 98 21.63 7.84 -31.03
C GLN A 98 21.69 9.26 -31.63
N SER A 99 20.87 10.19 -31.12
CA SER A 99 20.83 11.57 -31.61
C SER A 99 22.09 12.37 -31.28
N ALA A 100 22.83 11.98 -30.24
CA ALA A 100 24.12 12.58 -29.87
C ALA A 100 25.27 12.24 -30.82
N SER A 101 25.11 11.28 -31.74
CA SER A 101 26.16 10.98 -32.72
C SER A 101 26.10 11.93 -33.93
N ASP A 102 27.24 12.56 -34.26
CA ASP A 102 27.39 13.50 -35.39
C ASP A 102 27.09 12.90 -36.77
N THR A 103 26.98 11.56 -36.86
CA THR A 103 26.68 10.86 -38.12
C THR A 103 25.20 10.98 -38.51
N TYR A 104 24.32 11.33 -37.57
CA TYR A 104 22.89 11.52 -37.85
C TYR A 104 22.59 12.90 -38.42
N THR A 105 21.69 12.93 -39.39
CA THR A 105 21.19 14.16 -40.02
C THR A 105 20.20 14.89 -39.10
N ALA A 106 19.98 16.19 -39.35
CA ALA A 106 18.98 16.97 -38.61
C ALA A 106 17.56 16.40 -38.73
N THR A 107 17.22 15.80 -39.86
CA THR A 107 15.91 15.16 -40.08
C THR A 107 15.75 13.90 -39.24
N GLU A 108 16.80 13.08 -39.12
CA GLU A 108 16.78 11.87 -38.28
C GLU A 108 16.71 12.21 -36.79
N ARG A 109 17.41 13.27 -36.36
CA ARG A 109 17.25 13.80 -35.00
C ARG A 109 15.81 14.25 -34.74
N ALA A 110 15.19 14.98 -35.67
CA ALA A 110 13.80 15.38 -35.53
C ALA A 110 12.82 14.19 -35.47
N PHE A 111 13.09 13.08 -36.16
CA PHE A 111 12.27 11.86 -36.01
C PHE A 111 12.47 11.19 -34.64
N ALA A 112 13.70 11.13 -34.14
CA ALA A 112 13.98 10.62 -32.80
C ALA A 112 13.28 11.48 -31.72
N ASP A 113 13.27 12.80 -31.87
CA ASP A 113 12.59 13.72 -30.94
C ASP A 113 11.06 13.51 -30.94
N ASN A 114 10.46 13.24 -32.10
CA ASN A 114 9.03 12.90 -32.19
C ASN A 114 8.72 11.55 -31.49
N GLU A 115 9.62 10.56 -31.59
CA GLU A 115 9.48 9.29 -30.88
C GLU A 115 9.60 9.49 -29.37
N VAL A 116 10.58 10.30 -28.91
CA VAL A 116 10.72 10.69 -27.50
C VAL A 116 9.45 11.40 -26.98
N GLY A 117 8.91 12.36 -27.72
CA GLY A 117 7.66 13.03 -27.35
C GLY A 117 6.47 12.07 -27.24
N SER A 118 6.39 11.07 -28.13
CA SER A 118 5.36 10.03 -28.07
C SER A 118 5.52 9.13 -26.83
N LEU A 119 6.76 8.78 -26.47
CA LEU A 119 7.07 8.01 -25.25
C LEU A 119 6.73 8.81 -23.98
N GLN A 120 7.00 10.12 -23.95
CA GLN A 120 6.63 10.99 -22.83
C GLN A 120 5.10 11.08 -22.63
N LEU A 121 4.35 11.18 -23.73
CA LEU A 121 2.88 11.13 -23.69
C LEU A 121 2.38 9.78 -23.17
N GLU A 122 3.03 8.69 -23.59
CA GLU A 122 2.67 7.34 -23.17
C GLU A 122 2.98 7.10 -21.68
N ILE A 123 4.12 7.57 -21.17
CA ILE A 123 4.44 7.57 -19.73
C ILE A 123 3.37 8.33 -18.93
N SER A 124 2.97 9.51 -19.41
CA SER A 124 1.92 10.31 -18.77
C SER A 124 0.57 9.58 -18.81
N ARG A 125 0.25 8.90 -19.92
CA ARG A 125 -0.94 8.06 -20.06
C ARG A 125 -0.94 6.90 -19.06
N VAL A 126 0.19 6.21 -18.87
CA VAL A 126 0.32 5.11 -17.89
C VAL A 126 0.13 5.63 -16.47
N SER A 127 0.72 6.79 -16.14
CA SER A 127 0.54 7.42 -14.83
C SER A 127 -0.94 7.73 -14.53
N LEU A 128 -1.65 8.33 -15.50
CA LEU A 128 -3.05 8.74 -15.32
C LEU A 128 -4.06 7.58 -15.37
N ASN A 129 -3.77 6.52 -16.12
CA ASN A 129 -4.69 5.39 -16.32
C ASN A 129 -4.45 4.20 -15.38
N THR A 130 -3.30 4.09 -14.72
CA THR A 130 -3.06 3.01 -13.76
C THR A 130 -3.94 3.21 -12.53
N ARG A 131 -4.90 2.29 -12.34
CA ARG A 131 -5.86 2.34 -11.25
C ARG A 131 -5.89 1.02 -10.49
N TYR A 132 -6.01 1.13 -9.18
CA TYR A 132 -6.28 -0.01 -8.31
C TYR A 132 -7.54 0.28 -7.49
N ASN A 133 -8.52 -0.63 -7.56
CA ASN A 133 -9.81 -0.48 -6.88
C ASN A 133 -10.47 0.91 -7.10
N GLY A 134 -10.39 1.42 -8.33
CA GLY A 134 -10.93 2.72 -8.72
C GLY A 134 -10.09 3.94 -8.34
N ALA A 135 -9.05 3.81 -7.52
CA ALA A 135 -8.14 4.91 -7.19
C ALA A 135 -6.93 4.96 -8.15
N GLN A 136 -6.51 6.17 -8.53
CA GLN A 136 -5.25 6.38 -9.28
C GLN A 136 -4.07 6.23 -8.31
N VAL A 137 -3.04 5.49 -8.73
CA VAL A 137 -1.93 5.12 -7.85
C VAL A 137 -0.60 5.78 -8.22
N LEU A 138 -0.40 6.23 -9.47
CA LEU A 138 0.89 6.73 -9.98
C LEU A 138 0.95 8.26 -10.21
N ASN A 139 -0.10 8.99 -9.84
CA ASN A 139 -0.22 10.44 -10.04
C ASN A 139 0.29 11.26 -8.83
N GLY A 140 0.93 10.62 -7.85
CA GLY A 140 1.36 11.27 -6.60
C GLY A 140 0.24 11.55 -5.57
N SER A 141 -1.03 11.38 -5.92
CA SER A 141 -2.15 11.51 -4.96
C SER A 141 -2.17 10.34 -3.96
N PHE A 142 -1.49 9.24 -4.27
CA PHE A 142 -1.41 8.05 -3.43
C PHE A 142 -0.28 8.16 -2.38
N SER A 143 -0.31 9.27 -1.63
CA SER A 143 0.63 9.56 -0.54
C SER A 143 0.02 9.25 0.83
N ALA A 144 0.89 8.95 1.80
CA ALA A 144 0.56 8.69 3.20
C ALA A 144 -0.58 7.69 3.40
N LYS A 145 -0.52 6.53 2.73
CA LYS A 145 -1.50 5.46 2.91
C LYS A 145 -1.02 4.50 3.99
N SER A 146 -1.91 4.19 4.92
CA SER A 146 -1.66 3.25 6.02
C SER A 146 -2.42 1.95 5.77
N LEU A 147 -1.73 0.82 5.82
CA LEU A 147 -2.34 -0.50 5.74
C LEU A 147 -2.39 -1.13 7.12
N GLN A 148 -3.59 -1.38 7.65
CA GLN A 148 -3.76 -2.05 8.94
C GLN A 148 -3.41 -3.54 8.80
N VAL A 149 -2.30 -3.94 9.41
CA VAL A 149 -1.75 -5.31 9.33
C VAL A 149 -1.69 -6.02 10.69
N GLY A 150 -2.16 -5.36 11.75
CA GLY A 150 -2.31 -5.98 13.06
C GLY A 150 -3.73 -5.92 13.62
N THR A 151 -3.88 -6.40 14.85
CA THR A 151 -5.15 -6.47 15.58
C THR A 151 -5.42 -5.25 16.45
N GLU A 152 -4.37 -4.52 16.81
CA GLU A 152 -4.46 -3.32 17.65
C GLU A 152 -4.37 -2.04 16.82
N ALA A 153 -4.91 -0.95 17.36
CA ALA A 153 -4.84 0.35 16.71
C ALA A 153 -3.37 0.83 16.62
N GLY A 154 -2.93 1.22 15.43
CA GLY A 154 -1.56 1.68 15.19
C GLY A 154 -0.61 0.61 14.66
N GLU A 155 -1.04 -0.65 14.53
CA GLU A 155 -0.30 -1.69 13.83
C GLU A 155 -0.49 -1.55 12.31
N THR A 156 0.05 -0.46 11.76
CA THR A 156 -0.07 -0.09 10.35
C THR A 156 1.28 -0.09 9.63
N ILE A 157 1.26 -0.41 8.34
CA ILE A 157 2.38 -0.17 7.42
C ILE A 157 2.04 1.08 6.62
N ASP A 158 2.82 2.13 6.83
CA ASP A 158 2.70 3.36 6.05
C ASP A 158 3.53 3.26 4.77
N PHE A 159 2.93 3.62 3.65
CA PHE A 159 3.61 3.67 2.37
C PHE A 159 3.11 4.85 1.52
N SER A 160 3.94 5.24 0.57
CA SER A 160 3.63 6.29 -0.40
C SER A 160 4.10 5.86 -1.77
N ILE A 161 3.37 6.28 -2.80
CA ILE A 161 3.75 6.08 -4.19
C ILE A 161 4.04 7.45 -4.78
N GLY A 162 5.23 7.60 -5.35
CA GLY A 162 5.67 8.83 -6.00
C GLY A 162 4.87 9.14 -7.27
N ASN A 163 4.93 10.40 -7.71
CA ASN A 163 4.41 10.78 -9.02
C ASN A 163 5.41 10.34 -10.12
N ILE A 164 4.89 9.73 -11.18
CA ILE A 164 5.67 9.26 -12.35
C ILE A 164 5.27 10.01 -13.63
N GLU A 165 4.40 11.02 -13.53
CA GLU A 165 4.04 11.85 -14.67
C GLU A 165 5.28 12.46 -15.35
N SER A 166 5.30 12.49 -16.69
CA SER A 166 6.49 12.87 -17.47
C SER A 166 7.00 14.28 -17.16
N THR A 167 6.11 15.19 -16.72
CA THR A 167 6.46 16.56 -16.31
C THR A 167 7.23 16.61 -14.99
N GLN A 168 7.11 15.59 -14.15
CA GLN A 168 7.80 15.46 -12.87
C GLN A 168 8.99 14.49 -12.95
N LEU A 169 8.97 13.56 -13.91
CA LEU A 169 10.00 12.52 -14.09
C LEU A 169 11.36 13.06 -14.59
N GLY A 170 11.43 14.35 -14.94
CA GLY A 170 12.63 15.06 -15.39
C GLY A 170 12.76 16.50 -14.88
N ALA A 171 11.99 16.91 -13.86
CA ALA A 171 12.01 18.28 -13.34
C ALA A 171 13.27 18.64 -12.52
N TYR A 172 14.43 18.10 -12.89
CA TYR A 172 15.71 18.73 -12.60
C TYR A 172 16.04 19.67 -13.76
N ALA A 173 15.32 20.79 -13.83
CA ALA A 173 15.78 21.93 -14.61
C ALA A 173 17.01 22.49 -13.88
N ILE A 174 18.20 22.25 -14.43
CA ILE A 174 19.37 23.03 -14.08
C ILE A 174 19.33 24.25 -15.00
N ASP A 175 18.82 25.38 -14.50
CA ASP A 175 19.03 26.66 -15.17
C ASP A 175 20.54 26.93 -15.16
N GLY A 176 21.16 26.67 -16.30
CA GLY A 176 22.54 27.05 -16.54
C GLY A 176 22.56 28.54 -16.79
N VAL A 177 22.91 29.35 -15.78
CA VAL A 177 23.10 30.80 -15.97
C VAL A 177 24.20 31.03 -17.02
N THR A 178 23.81 31.25 -18.28
CA THR A 178 24.72 31.64 -19.36
C THR A 178 24.90 33.15 -19.33
N THR A 179 25.95 33.63 -18.66
CA THR A 179 26.35 35.03 -18.79
C THR A 179 27.09 35.21 -20.13
N THR A 180 26.44 35.79 -21.14
CA THR A 180 27.15 36.26 -22.34
C THR A 180 28.17 37.34 -21.94
N ALA A 181 29.45 37.12 -22.22
CA ALA A 181 30.50 38.10 -21.93
C ALA A 181 30.40 39.32 -22.86
N VAL A 182 30.15 40.50 -22.30
CA VAL A 182 30.19 41.77 -23.05
C VAL A 182 31.66 42.20 -23.16
N ALA A 183 32.17 42.41 -24.37
CA ALA A 183 33.52 42.92 -24.58
C ALA A 183 33.66 44.34 -24.02
N SER A 184 34.66 44.55 -23.15
CA SER A 184 34.91 45.83 -22.48
C SER A 184 35.24 46.95 -23.48
N SER A 185 34.50 48.06 -23.44
CA SER A 185 34.81 49.27 -24.20
C SER A 185 35.63 50.23 -23.34
N SER A 186 36.60 50.92 -23.95
CA SER A 186 37.72 51.65 -23.33
C SER A 186 37.38 52.92 -22.54
N THR A 187 36.17 53.04 -21.98
CA THR A 187 35.78 54.16 -21.11
C THR A 187 35.26 53.61 -19.79
N ALA A 188 35.88 54.04 -18.68
CA ALA A 188 35.81 53.44 -17.35
C ALA A 188 34.40 53.37 -16.75
N THR A 189 33.64 52.33 -17.09
CA THR A 189 32.51 51.84 -16.29
C THR A 189 32.36 50.34 -16.59
N ASP A 190 32.54 49.49 -15.57
CA ASP A 190 32.40 48.05 -15.71
C ASP A 190 31.01 47.72 -16.28
N PRO A 191 30.89 46.95 -17.38
CA PRO A 191 29.60 46.56 -17.90
C PRO A 191 28.90 45.65 -16.89
N THR A 192 27.74 46.06 -16.40
CA THR A 192 26.84 45.16 -15.66
C THR A 192 26.21 44.19 -16.67
N ASN A 193 26.60 42.92 -16.63
CA ASN A 193 25.95 41.86 -17.41
C ASN A 193 24.48 41.73 -16.96
N ALA A 194 23.54 42.25 -17.76
CA ALA A 194 22.13 42.00 -17.54
C ALA A 194 21.80 40.56 -17.99
N ALA A 195 21.19 39.77 -17.11
CA ALA A 195 20.63 38.48 -17.47
C ALA A 195 19.50 38.71 -18.48
N VAL A 196 19.62 38.15 -19.68
CA VAL A 196 18.57 38.19 -20.71
C VAL A 196 17.93 36.80 -20.74
N ASP A 197 16.69 36.69 -20.26
CA ASP A 197 15.89 35.45 -20.24
C ASP A 197 15.71 34.81 -21.63
N ALA A 198 16.04 35.53 -22.71
CA ALA A 198 15.86 35.08 -24.09
C ALA A 198 16.95 34.11 -24.61
N ASP A 199 18.08 33.98 -23.91
CA ASP A 199 19.22 33.14 -24.29
C ASP A 199 19.40 31.92 -23.36
N ASP A 200 18.45 31.67 -22.46
CA ASP A 200 18.51 30.52 -21.57
C ASP A 200 18.32 29.22 -22.38
N ILE A 201 19.34 28.36 -22.33
CA ILE A 201 19.27 27.05 -22.97
C ILE A 201 18.59 26.13 -21.98
N THR A 202 17.27 26.02 -22.09
CA THR A 202 16.51 24.98 -21.42
C THR A 202 16.91 23.64 -22.02
N ILE A 203 17.86 22.93 -21.41
CA ILE A 203 18.13 21.54 -21.76
C ILE A 203 17.09 20.68 -21.04
N THR A 204 16.01 20.36 -21.75
CA THR A 204 15.11 19.28 -21.38
C THR A 204 15.79 17.95 -21.69
N SER A 205 16.09 17.15 -20.66
CA SER A 205 16.46 15.75 -20.83
C SER A 205 15.25 14.88 -21.13
#